data_AF-A0A0K2XDN8-F1
#
_entry.id   AF-A0A0K2XDN8-F1
#
_cell.length_a   1.000
_cell.length_b   1.000
_cell.length_c   1.000
_cell.angle_alpha   90.00
_cell.angle_beta   90.00
_cell.angle_gamma   90.00
#
_symmetry.space_group_name_H-M   'P 1'
#
loop_
_entity.id
_entity.type
_entity.pdbx_description
1 polymer ?
#
loop_
_entity_poly.entity_id
_entity_poly.type
_entity_poly.pdbx_seq_one_letter_code
_entity_poly.pdbx_strand_id
1 'polypeptide(L)'
;MRLWSALAFITLFVPPLFAHQFSLQAIDDTVREMAICQVSAREDIALFNDKLNHTIARMQSRTDQAAEVAHARELLKESTVLFQILQDYYTKETTLFSYLLESLFQGYSTILRGALKDPQLAPLVPLLHEIVDQLQTMVKLEEKITALINN
;
A
#
# COMPACT_ATOMS: atom_id res chain seq x y z
N MET A 1 8.57 62.38 -16.62
CA MET A 1 8.72 61.18 -15.75
C MET A 1 7.35 60.78 -15.21
N ARG A 2 6.69 59.76 -15.79
CA ARG A 2 5.51 59.09 -15.24
C ARG A 2 5.04 58.03 -16.26
N LEU A 3 5.64 56.85 -16.21
CA LEU A 3 5.21 55.71 -17.02
C LEU A 3 5.62 54.36 -16.38
N TRP A 4 5.47 54.21 -15.06
CA TRP A 4 5.83 52.95 -14.38
C TRP A 4 4.92 52.63 -13.18
N SER A 5 3.61 52.94 -13.27
CA SER A 5 2.68 52.70 -12.15
C SER A 5 1.48 51.80 -12.51
N ALA A 6 1.47 51.20 -13.70
CA ALA A 6 0.34 50.38 -14.15
C ALA A 6 0.60 48.87 -14.14
N LEU A 7 1.79 48.41 -13.72
CA LEU A 7 2.14 46.98 -13.75
C LEU A 7 2.13 46.28 -12.37
N ALA A 8 1.63 46.94 -11.32
CA ALA A 8 1.65 46.40 -9.96
C ALA A 8 0.26 45.95 -9.44
N PHE A 9 -0.80 46.04 -10.25
CA PHE A 9 -2.17 45.80 -9.79
C PHE A 9 -2.83 44.50 -10.30
N ILE A 10 -2.14 43.69 -11.11
CA ILE A 10 -2.71 42.44 -11.66
C ILE A 10 -2.29 41.20 -10.87
N THR A 11 -1.29 41.27 -9.99
CA THR A 11 -0.83 40.10 -9.21
C THR A 11 -1.51 39.93 -7.85
N LEU A 12 -2.35 40.87 -7.41
CA LEU A 12 -2.90 40.85 -6.05
C LEU A 12 -4.28 40.18 -5.92
N PHE A 13 -4.82 39.64 -7.00
CA PHE A 13 -6.11 38.94 -6.99
C PHE A 13 -6.09 37.78 -7.98
N VAL A 14 -5.26 36.77 -7.70
CA VAL A 14 -5.50 35.43 -8.24
C VAL A 14 -6.70 34.89 -7.45
N PRO A 15 -7.88 34.69 -8.07
CA PRO A 15 -9.09 34.29 -7.34
C PRO A 15 -8.94 32.88 -6.74
N PRO A 16 -9.74 32.52 -5.71
CA PRO A 16 -9.75 31.20 -5.07
C PRO A 16 -9.98 30.02 -6.03
N LEU A 17 -10.39 30.29 -7.28
CA LEU A 17 -10.53 29.31 -8.34
C LEU A 17 -9.20 28.61 -8.71
N PHE A 18 -8.08 29.33 -8.68
CA PHE A 18 -6.78 28.71 -8.96
C PHE A 18 -6.35 27.78 -7.82
N ALA A 19 -6.52 28.21 -6.56
CA ALA A 19 -6.22 27.38 -5.40
C ALA A 19 -7.07 26.09 -5.38
N HIS A 20 -8.35 26.19 -5.73
CA HIS A 20 -9.25 25.03 -5.82
C HIS A 20 -8.89 24.09 -6.99
N GLN A 21 -8.47 24.64 -8.14
CA GLN A 21 -8.04 23.85 -9.30
C GLN A 21 -6.70 23.12 -9.05
N PHE A 22 -5.74 23.77 -8.35
CA PHE A 22 -4.50 23.11 -7.91
C PHE A 22 -4.76 22.02 -6.87
N SER A 23 -5.73 22.23 -5.96
CA SER A 23 -6.13 21.22 -4.96
C SER A 23 -6.77 19.99 -5.62
N LEU A 24 -7.71 20.19 -6.55
CA LEU A 24 -8.35 19.08 -7.29
C LEU A 24 -7.36 18.29 -8.14
N GLN A 25 -6.42 18.97 -8.80
CA GLN A 25 -5.37 18.29 -9.56
C GLN A 25 -4.43 17.49 -8.65
N ALA A 26 -4.06 18.04 -7.49
CA ALA A 26 -3.24 17.33 -6.51
C ALA A 26 -3.96 16.09 -5.92
N ILE A 27 -5.28 16.17 -5.74
CA ILE A 27 -6.11 15.02 -5.35
C ILE A 27 -6.11 13.97 -6.47
N ASP A 28 -6.36 14.35 -7.72
CA ASP A 28 -6.38 13.41 -8.87
C ASP A 28 -5.04 12.70 -9.05
N ASP A 29 -3.92 13.45 -8.98
CA ASP A 29 -2.58 12.89 -9.08
C ASP A 29 -2.29 11.90 -7.93
N THR A 30 -2.69 12.24 -6.69
CA THR A 30 -2.47 11.37 -5.52
C THR A 30 -3.34 10.11 -5.57
N VAL A 31 -4.60 10.21 -6.02
CA VAL A 31 -5.49 9.06 -6.23
C VAL A 31 -4.96 8.15 -7.33
N ARG A 32 -4.43 8.72 -8.43
CA ARG A 32 -3.81 7.95 -9.51
C ARG A 32 -2.59 7.18 -9.02
N GLU A 33 -1.73 7.82 -8.23
CA GLU A 33 -0.58 7.16 -7.60
C GLU A 33 -1.03 6.01 -6.67
N MET A 34 -2.06 6.23 -5.86
CA MET A 34 -2.64 5.20 -4.99
C MET A 34 -3.17 4.00 -5.79
N ALA A 35 -3.82 4.25 -6.92
CA ALA A 35 -4.31 3.19 -7.81
C ALA A 35 -3.17 2.36 -8.42
N ILE A 36 -2.06 2.99 -8.78
CA ILE A 36 -0.86 2.29 -9.29
C ILE A 36 -0.27 1.40 -8.18
N CYS A 37 -0.06 1.96 -6.98
CA CYS A 37 0.46 1.19 -5.85
C CYS A 37 -0.46 0.03 -5.47
N GLN A 38 -1.77 0.23 -5.51
CA GLN A 38 -2.76 -0.81 -5.25
C GLN A 38 -2.60 -2.00 -6.20
N VAL A 39 -2.51 -1.75 -7.51
CA VAL A 39 -2.38 -2.83 -8.50
C VAL A 39 -1.09 -3.61 -8.26
N SER A 40 0.03 -2.89 -8.06
CA SER A 40 1.33 -3.50 -7.77
C SER A 40 1.29 -4.37 -6.51
N ALA A 41 0.75 -3.84 -5.40
CA ALA A 41 0.64 -4.57 -4.13
C ALA A 41 -0.23 -5.83 -4.27
N ARG A 42 -1.32 -5.77 -5.05
CA ARG A 42 -2.16 -6.94 -5.27
C ARG A 42 -1.44 -8.03 -6.07
N GLU A 43 -0.69 -7.66 -7.10
CA GLU A 43 0.10 -8.58 -7.91
C GLU A 43 1.21 -9.24 -7.08
N ASP A 44 1.95 -8.44 -6.31
CA ASP A 44 3.05 -8.92 -5.48
C ASP A 44 2.57 -9.82 -4.33
N ILE A 45 1.45 -9.49 -3.70
CA ILE A 45 0.82 -10.35 -2.68
C ILE A 45 0.34 -11.67 -3.27
N ALA A 46 -0.29 -11.66 -4.45
CA ALA A 46 -0.70 -12.89 -5.12
C ALA A 46 0.51 -13.78 -5.43
N LEU A 47 1.57 -13.17 -5.98
CA LEU A 47 2.84 -13.84 -6.25
C LEU A 47 3.48 -14.41 -4.98
N PHE A 48 3.43 -13.66 -3.88
CA PHE A 48 3.93 -14.11 -2.59
C PHE A 48 3.17 -15.35 -2.09
N ASN A 49 1.84 -15.34 -2.14
CA ASN A 49 1.02 -16.47 -1.71
C ASN A 49 1.31 -17.73 -2.55
N ASP A 50 1.44 -17.58 -3.86
CA ASP A 50 1.78 -18.69 -4.76
C ASP A 50 3.17 -19.27 -4.45
N LYS A 51 4.19 -18.41 -4.30
CA LYS A 51 5.55 -18.84 -3.96
C LYS A 51 5.63 -19.47 -2.56
N LEU A 52 4.88 -18.95 -1.59
CA LEU A 52 4.80 -19.51 -0.25
C LEU A 52 4.13 -20.89 -0.29
N ASN A 53 3.05 -21.05 -1.04
CA ASN A 53 2.37 -22.33 -1.21
C ASN A 53 3.29 -23.39 -1.85
N HIS A 54 4.06 -23.01 -2.87
CA HIS A 54 5.08 -23.89 -3.47
C HIS A 54 6.20 -24.25 -2.48
N THR A 55 6.63 -23.29 -1.66
CA THR A 55 7.65 -23.51 -0.63
C THR A 55 7.16 -24.51 0.42
N ILE A 56 5.92 -24.37 0.87
CA ILE A 56 5.24 -25.31 1.77
C ILE A 56 5.18 -26.72 1.17
N ALA A 57 4.79 -26.85 -0.10
CA ALA A 57 4.74 -28.15 -0.78
C ALA A 57 6.12 -28.82 -0.86
N ARG A 58 7.17 -28.02 -1.10
CA ARG A 58 8.57 -28.50 -1.11
C ARG A 58 9.00 -28.98 0.28
N MET A 59 8.70 -28.23 1.33
CA MET A 59 9.02 -28.62 2.71
C MET A 59 8.29 -29.91 3.11
N GLN A 60 7.02 -30.08 2.73
CA GLN A 60 6.22 -31.27 3.05
C GLN A 60 6.78 -32.56 2.46
N SER A 61 7.49 -32.47 1.34
CA SER A 61 8.20 -33.63 0.77
C SER A 61 9.39 -34.10 1.60
N ARG A 62 9.77 -33.36 2.64
CA ARG A 62 10.86 -33.67 3.57
C ARG A 62 10.27 -34.01 4.94
N THR A 63 10.64 -35.17 5.47
CA THR A 63 10.00 -35.78 6.66
C THR A 63 10.36 -35.09 7.98
N ASP A 64 11.35 -34.19 7.98
CA ASP A 64 11.96 -33.56 9.15
C ASP A 64 11.50 -32.12 9.41
N GLN A 65 10.64 -31.54 8.55
CA GLN A 65 10.30 -30.11 8.57
C GLN A 65 8.87 -29.80 9.05
N ALA A 66 8.30 -30.63 9.93
CA ALA A 66 6.89 -30.52 10.32
C ALA A 66 6.53 -29.18 11.00
N ALA A 67 7.44 -28.63 11.80
CA ALA A 67 7.23 -27.37 12.51
C ALA A 67 7.30 -26.17 11.56
N GLU A 68 8.27 -26.16 10.65
CA GLU A 68 8.47 -25.15 9.62
C GLU A 68 7.29 -25.13 8.64
N VAL A 69 6.80 -26.31 8.24
CA VAL A 69 5.59 -26.45 7.42
C VAL A 69 4.38 -25.84 8.13
N ALA A 70 4.21 -26.10 9.43
CA ALA A 70 3.10 -25.55 10.20
C ALA A 70 3.17 -24.02 10.29
N HIS A 71 4.36 -23.48 10.55
CA HIS A 71 4.60 -22.03 10.60
C HIS A 71 4.31 -21.37 9.24
N ALA A 72 4.87 -21.91 8.16
CA ALA A 72 4.65 -21.39 6.81
C ALA A 72 3.16 -21.45 6.39
N ARG A 73 2.42 -22.48 6.79
CA ARG A 73 0.97 -22.56 6.57
C ARG A 73 0.19 -21.49 7.33
N GLU A 74 0.58 -21.15 8.55
CA GLU A 74 -0.08 -20.06 9.29
C GLU A 74 0.18 -18.72 8.62
N LEU A 75 1.42 -18.47 8.16
CA LEU A 75 1.73 -17.25 7.38
C LEU A 75 0.91 -17.17 6.08
N LEU A 76 0.74 -18.30 5.37
CA LEU A 76 -0.07 -18.33 4.15
C LEU A 76 -1.54 -18.02 4.45
N LYS A 77 -2.08 -18.57 5.54
CA LYS A 77 -3.44 -18.31 5.99
C LYS A 77 -3.63 -16.84 6.37
N GLU A 78 -2.71 -16.27 7.14
CA GLU A 78 -2.72 -14.86 7.52
C GLU A 78 -2.68 -13.96 6.28
N SER A 79 -1.73 -14.21 5.36
CA SER A 79 -1.62 -13.47 4.11
C SER A 79 -2.87 -13.59 3.24
N THR A 80 -3.51 -14.76 3.17
CA THR A 80 -4.75 -14.97 2.40
C THR A 80 -5.89 -14.13 2.96
N VAL A 81 -6.03 -14.06 4.29
CA VAL A 81 -7.06 -13.24 4.94
C VAL A 81 -6.80 -11.76 4.69
N LEU A 82 -5.56 -11.29 4.86
CA LEU A 82 -5.19 -9.90 4.60
C LEU A 82 -5.40 -9.54 3.12
N PHE A 83 -5.07 -10.44 2.20
CA PHE A 83 -5.30 -10.23 0.78
C PHE A 83 -6.78 -10.09 0.43
N GLN A 84 -7.65 -10.89 1.06
CA GLN A 84 -9.09 -10.74 0.90
C GLN A 84 -9.58 -9.39 1.45
N ILE A 85 -9.08 -8.95 2.60
CA ILE A 85 -9.41 -7.63 3.17
C ILE A 85 -8.97 -6.50 2.22
N LEU A 86 -7.78 -6.60 1.62
CA LEU A 86 -7.30 -5.63 0.63
C LEU A 86 -8.22 -5.60 -0.61
N GLN A 87 -8.63 -6.76 -1.12
CA GLN A 87 -9.56 -6.83 -2.26
C GLN A 87 -10.93 -6.22 -1.92
N ASP A 88 -11.44 -6.51 -0.72
CA ASP A 88 -12.71 -5.99 -0.23
C ASP A 88 -12.68 -4.48 -0.05
N TYR A 89 -11.59 -3.94 0.51
CA TYR A 89 -11.39 -2.51 0.74
C TYR A 89 -11.55 -1.68 -0.56
N TYR A 90 -11.10 -2.21 -1.69
CA TYR A 90 -11.17 -1.53 -2.99
C TYR A 90 -12.39 -1.87 -3.85
N THR A 91 -13.15 -2.91 -3.51
CA THR A 91 -14.34 -3.33 -4.26
C THR A 91 -15.63 -2.87 -3.60
N LYS A 92 -15.61 -2.63 -2.29
CA LYS A 92 -16.75 -2.10 -1.54
C LYS A 92 -16.59 -0.59 -1.44
N GLU A 93 -17.71 0.14 -1.53
CA GLU A 93 -17.78 1.57 -1.20
C GLU A 93 -17.60 1.77 0.32
N THR A 94 -16.43 1.39 0.83
CA THR A 94 -16.11 1.47 2.26
C THR A 94 -15.58 2.86 2.57
N THR A 95 -16.35 3.63 3.36
CA THR A 95 -15.99 4.97 3.85
C THR A 95 -14.84 4.99 4.87
N LEU A 96 -14.23 3.84 5.16
CA LEU A 96 -13.18 3.67 6.16
C LEU A 96 -11.82 3.61 5.46
N PHE A 97 -11.37 4.77 4.97
CA PHE A 97 -10.07 4.91 4.34
C PHE A 97 -8.95 4.56 5.35
N SER A 98 -8.75 5.32 6.43
CA SER A 98 -7.50 5.24 7.20
C SER A 98 -7.22 3.94 7.99
N TYR A 99 -8.21 3.35 8.67
CA TYR A 99 -7.93 2.28 9.65
C TYR A 99 -7.57 0.93 9.01
N LEU A 100 -8.14 0.63 7.84
CA LEU A 100 -8.00 -0.68 7.20
C LEU A 100 -6.63 -0.82 6.56
N LEU A 101 -6.14 0.22 5.89
CA LEU A 101 -4.86 0.17 5.18
C LEU A 101 -3.66 0.15 6.13
N GLU A 102 -3.73 0.90 7.24
CA GLU A 102 -2.73 0.82 8.30
C GLU A 102 -2.68 -0.58 8.92
N SER A 103 -3.85 -1.18 9.16
CA SER A 103 -3.94 -2.56 9.67
C SER A 103 -3.34 -3.59 8.69
N LEU A 104 -3.55 -3.41 7.38
CA LEU A 104 -2.94 -4.24 6.35
C LEU A 104 -1.41 -4.11 6.34
N PHE A 105 -0.89 -2.89 6.41
CA PHE A 105 0.54 -2.63 6.53
C PHE A 105 1.16 -3.31 7.77
N GLN A 106 0.51 -3.21 8.93
CA GLN A 106 0.96 -3.86 10.16
C GLN A 106 0.90 -5.40 10.07
N GLY A 107 -0.13 -5.95 9.43
CA GLY A 107 -0.27 -7.38 9.17
C GLY A 107 0.89 -7.93 8.32
N TYR A 108 1.14 -7.32 7.16
CA TYR A 108 2.26 -7.74 6.30
C TYR A 108 3.64 -7.50 6.93
N SER A 109 3.79 -6.46 7.74
CA SER A 109 5.00 -6.25 8.56
C SER A 109 5.21 -7.37 9.58
N THR A 110 4.12 -7.97 10.08
CA THR A 110 4.18 -9.11 11.01
C THR A 110 4.54 -10.40 10.27
N ILE A 111 3.96 -10.64 9.09
CA ILE A 111 4.33 -11.75 8.22
C ILE A 111 5.82 -11.67 7.85
N LEU A 112 6.33 -10.49 7.47
CA LEU A 112 7.75 -10.28 7.17
C LEU A 112 8.64 -10.65 8.36
N ARG A 113 8.30 -10.18 9.57
CA ARG A 113 9.03 -10.56 10.79
C ARG A 113 8.96 -12.07 11.08
N GLY A 114 7.85 -12.71 10.73
CA GLY A 114 7.68 -14.16 10.82
C GLY A 114 8.55 -14.92 9.82
N ALA A 115 8.65 -14.42 8.59
CA ALA A 115 9.46 -15.00 7.52
C ALA A 115 10.96 -14.83 7.75
N LEU A 116 11.40 -13.69 8.29
CA LEU A 116 12.81 -13.43 8.63
C LEU A 116 13.39 -14.41 9.66
N LYS A 117 12.54 -15.06 10.46
CA LYS A 117 12.95 -16.05 11.45
C LYS A 117 13.10 -17.45 10.88
N ASP A 118 12.60 -17.70 9.66
CA ASP A 118 12.62 -19.01 9.02
C ASP A 118 13.56 -19.00 7.80
N PRO A 119 14.70 -19.70 7.85
CA PRO A 119 15.65 -19.77 6.74
C PRO A 119 15.04 -20.30 5.43
N GLN A 120 14.03 -21.14 5.50
CA GLN A 120 13.38 -21.70 4.30
C GLN A 120 12.53 -20.65 3.58
N LEU A 121 12.13 -19.57 4.26
CA LEU A 121 11.36 -18.45 3.71
C LEU A 121 12.24 -17.29 3.24
N ALA A 122 13.55 -17.36 3.45
CA ALA A 122 14.51 -16.34 3.01
C ALA A 122 14.35 -15.91 1.52
N PRO A 123 14.06 -16.81 0.56
CA PRO A 123 13.83 -16.40 -0.84
C PRO A 123 12.59 -15.51 -1.05
N LEU A 124 11.65 -15.49 -0.10
CA LEU A 124 10.42 -14.68 -0.17
C LEU A 124 10.56 -13.32 0.49
N VAL A 125 11.58 -13.13 1.33
CA VAL A 125 11.81 -11.90 2.10
C VAL A 125 11.92 -10.65 1.23
N PRO A 126 12.63 -10.64 0.08
CA PRO A 126 12.68 -9.45 -0.77
C PRO A 126 11.29 -9.01 -1.27
N LEU A 127 10.45 -9.97 -1.69
CA LEU A 127 9.09 -9.68 -2.14
C LEU A 127 8.21 -9.16 -0.99
N LEU A 128 8.37 -9.70 0.22
CA LEU A 128 7.67 -9.18 1.39
C LEU A 128 8.08 -7.75 1.74
N HIS A 129 9.35 -7.37 1.54
CA HIS A 129 9.78 -5.99 1.69
C HIS A 129 9.09 -5.06 0.67
N GLU A 130 9.03 -5.47 -0.59
CA GLU A 130 8.32 -4.70 -1.65
C GLU A 130 6.85 -4.49 -1.29
N ILE A 131 6.15 -5.55 -0.85
CA ILE A 131 4.75 -5.47 -0.39
C ILE A 131 4.61 -4.50 0.78
N VAL A 132 5.48 -4.59 1.79
CA VAL A 132 5.42 -3.72 2.98
C VAL A 132 5.67 -2.26 2.60
N ASP A 133 6.62 -1.99 1.72
CA ASP A 133 6.95 -0.63 1.26
C ASP A 133 5.81 -0.03 0.42
N GLN A 134 5.19 -0.83 -0.45
CA GLN A 134 4.01 -0.41 -1.21
C GLN A 134 2.84 -0.09 -0.30
N LEU A 135 2.52 -0.96 0.66
CA LEU A 135 1.45 -0.72 1.63
C LEU A 135 1.72 0.54 2.47
N GLN A 136 2.96 0.75 2.92
CA GLN A 136 3.34 1.97 3.63
C GLN A 136 3.15 3.23 2.77
N THR A 137 3.50 3.14 1.48
CA THR A 137 3.30 4.23 0.53
C THR A 137 1.82 4.54 0.37
N MET A 138 0.98 3.51 0.24
CA MET A 138 -0.47 3.68 0.13
C MET A 138 -1.05 4.35 1.40
N VAL A 139 -0.59 4.00 2.60
CA VAL A 139 -0.99 4.68 3.85
C VAL A 139 -0.67 6.18 3.79
N LYS A 140 0.53 6.55 3.37
CA LYS A 140 0.93 7.97 3.24
C LYS A 140 0.10 8.72 2.20
N LEU A 141 -0.22 8.07 1.07
CA LEU A 141 -1.05 8.66 0.02
C LEU A 141 -2.48 8.88 0.51
N GLU A 142 -3.02 7.96 1.29
CA GLU A 142 -4.33 8.09 1.91
C GLU A 142 -4.41 9.23 2.94
N GLU A 143 -3.39 9.37 3.78
CA GLU A 143 -3.26 10.52 4.68
C GLU A 143 -3.21 11.84 3.91
N LYS A 144 -2.46 11.87 2.81
CA LYS A 144 -2.35 13.04 1.93
C LYS A 144 -3.69 13.38 1.26
N ILE A 145 -4.42 12.39 0.76
CA ILE A 145 -5.78 12.58 0.20
C ILE A 145 -6.70 13.14 1.28
N THR A 146 -6.68 12.56 2.48
CA THR A 146 -7.49 13.01 3.62
C THR A 146 -7.17 14.47 3.99
N ALA A 147 -5.90 14.85 4.01
CA ALA A 147 -5.48 16.22 4.27
C ALA A 147 -5.90 17.19 3.15
N LEU A 148 -5.82 16.78 1.89
CA LEU A 148 -6.24 17.61 0.75
C LEU A 148 -7.77 17.80 0.68
N ILE A 149 -8.56 16.81 1.11
CA ILE A 149 -10.03 16.90 1.16
C ILE A 149 -10.51 17.80 2.30
N ASN A 150 -9.81 17.78 3.45
CA ASN A 150 -10.21 18.53 4.65
C ASN A 150 -9.67 19.97 4.71
N ASN A 151 -8.85 20.40 3.74
CA ASN A 151 -8.34 21.77 3.58
C ASN A 151 -9.14 22.57 2.55
#